data_AF-A0A2W1GP84-F1
#
_entry.id   AF-A0A2W1GP84-F1
#
_cell.length_a   1.000
_cell.length_b   1.000
_cell.length_c   1.000
_cell.angle_alpha   90.00
_cell.angle_beta   90.00
_cell.angle_gamma   90.00
#
_symmetry.space_group_name_H-M   'P 1'
#
loop_
_entity.id
_entity.type
_entity.pdbx_description
1 polymer ?
#
loop_
_entity_poly.entity_id
_entity_poly.type
_entity_poly.pdbx_seq_one_letter_code
_entity_poly.pdbx_strand_id
1 'polypeptide(L)'
;MQSLRRAAVTAGRTSRTSLSRQSRRFAHDEHAHAHPHHTVDEPIGYGFWATIGVIPTGLAIYTMSRSDGDNNEPYFTRMISNATDGLHDKWTSQNDLHVRMIEQAGEDRVLFLKTRPQPHVEMKFPEIMNVGSPYNVPAGSQVQMDKVIEKYKKLAYEDNERKLEKLRNNDISSEKPFEGKTRVKKAPDMF
;
A
#
# COMPACT_ATOMS: atom_id res chain seq x y z
N MET A 1 5.83 24.53 1.54
CA MET A 1 6.26 23.11 1.42
C MET A 1 6.94 22.62 2.70
N GLN A 2 6.20 22.32 3.79
CA GLN A 2 6.82 21.90 5.07
C GLN A 2 6.06 20.84 5.89
N SER A 3 4.99 20.21 5.38
CA SER A 3 4.18 19.26 6.17
C SER A 3 4.58 17.78 6.06
N LEU A 4 5.42 17.37 5.11
CA LEU A 4 5.71 15.95 4.84
C LEU A 4 6.87 15.33 5.66
N ARG A 5 7.55 16.09 6.52
CA ARG A 5 8.76 15.60 7.23
C ARG A 5 8.52 15.04 8.64
N ARG A 6 7.30 15.04 9.17
CA ARG A 6 7.04 14.64 10.56
C ARG A 6 6.68 13.16 10.78
N ALA A 7 6.30 12.41 9.74
CA ALA A 7 5.76 11.06 9.91
C ALA A 7 6.82 9.94 10.04
N ALA A 8 8.08 10.18 9.66
CA ALA A 8 9.11 9.13 9.61
C ALA A 8 9.94 8.95 10.90
N VAL A 9 9.84 9.86 11.88
CA VAL A 9 10.75 9.89 13.04
C VAL A 9 10.19 9.19 14.29
N THR A 10 8.90 8.82 14.31
CA THR A 10 8.23 8.28 15.51
C THR A 10 8.22 6.74 15.61
N ALA A 11 8.69 6.00 14.60
CA ALA A 11 8.66 4.54 14.59
C ALA A 11 9.85 3.84 15.30
N GLY A 12 10.86 4.58 15.77
CA GLY A 12 12.13 4.00 16.25
C GLY A 12 12.28 3.80 17.76
N ARG A 13 11.21 3.84 18.57
CA ARG A 13 11.33 3.91 20.05
C ARG A 13 10.91 2.68 20.86
N THR A 14 10.57 1.54 20.24
CA THR A 14 9.94 0.40 20.95
C THR A 14 10.78 -0.88 21.05
N SER A 15 12.11 -0.80 21.09
CA SER A 15 12.97 -1.96 21.39
C SER A 15 13.80 -1.74 22.66
N ARG A 16 13.18 -1.91 23.82
CA ARG A 16 13.92 -2.15 25.07
C ARG A 16 13.92 -3.65 25.35
N THR A 17 15.07 -4.28 25.22
CA THR A 17 15.31 -5.68 25.57
C THR A 17 15.28 -5.82 27.10
N SER A 18 14.36 -6.62 27.64
CA SER A 18 14.39 -7.01 29.05
C SER A 18 15.43 -8.11 29.24
N LEU A 19 16.57 -7.80 29.86
CA LEU A 19 17.57 -8.80 30.23
C LEU A 19 17.00 -9.72 31.33
N SER A 20 17.11 -11.03 31.11
CA SER A 20 16.76 -12.08 32.09
C SER A 20 17.64 -11.97 33.32
N ARG A 21 17.04 -11.85 34.51
CA ARG A 21 17.76 -11.82 35.78
C ARG A 21 18.12 -13.25 36.17
N GLN A 22 19.41 -13.51 36.38
CA GLN A 22 19.94 -14.79 36.86
C GLN A 22 19.34 -15.15 38.23
N SER A 23 18.77 -16.37 38.35
CA SER A 23 18.27 -16.88 39.63
C SER A 23 19.44 -17.17 40.57
N ARG A 24 19.36 -16.66 41.81
CA ARG A 24 20.29 -17.00 42.88
C ARG A 24 19.90 -18.38 43.42
N ARG A 25 20.84 -19.34 43.41
CA ARG A 25 20.71 -20.60 44.15
C ARG A 25 21.19 -20.35 45.58
N PHE A 26 20.33 -20.62 46.56
CA PHE A 26 20.75 -20.78 47.95
C PHE A 26 21.40 -22.15 48.05
N ALA A 27 22.70 -22.17 48.33
CA ALA A 27 23.46 -23.39 48.59
C ALA A 27 24.00 -23.28 50.00
N HIS A 28 23.25 -23.78 50.97
CA HIS A 28 23.70 -24.11 52.33
C HIS A 28 22.92 -25.39 52.74
N ASP A 29 23.58 -26.54 52.91
CA ASP A 29 24.26 -27.01 54.15
C ASP A 29 23.25 -27.44 55.22
N GLU A 30 23.31 -28.57 55.92
CA GLU A 30 24.00 -29.86 55.89
C GLU A 30 23.23 -30.71 56.94
N HIS A 31 23.16 -32.03 56.73
CA HIS A 31 22.92 -33.13 57.69
C HIS A 31 22.01 -32.92 58.94
N ALA A 32 20.97 -33.77 59.10
CA ALA A 32 21.10 -35.03 59.86
C ALA A 32 19.75 -35.72 60.24
N HIS A 33 19.84 -37.06 60.29
CA HIS A 33 19.08 -38.03 61.11
C HIS A 33 17.65 -38.48 60.74
N ALA A 34 17.61 -39.68 60.14
CA ALA A 34 16.87 -40.86 60.58
C ALA A 34 15.40 -40.68 61.01
N HIS A 35 14.49 -40.80 60.03
CA HIS A 35 13.12 -41.25 60.26
C HIS A 35 12.71 -42.29 59.21
N PRO A 36 11.91 -43.31 59.57
CA PRO A 36 11.59 -44.44 58.72
C PRO A 36 10.74 -43.95 57.55
N HIS A 37 11.27 -44.13 56.33
CA HIS A 37 10.62 -43.66 55.12
C HIS A 37 9.37 -44.53 54.89
N HIS A 38 8.20 -43.92 55.07
CA HIS A 38 6.97 -44.34 54.41
C HIS A 38 7.31 -44.62 52.94
N THR A 39 6.96 -45.80 52.44
CA THR A 39 7.09 -46.16 51.02
C THR A 39 6.15 -45.26 50.23
N VAL A 40 6.65 -44.09 49.83
CA VAL A 40 6.01 -43.25 48.84
C VAL A 40 6.14 -44.03 47.54
N ASP A 41 5.03 -44.47 46.97
CA ASP A 41 5.03 -44.94 45.58
C ASP A 41 5.49 -43.77 44.71
N GLU A 42 6.77 -43.73 44.34
CA GLU A 42 7.29 -42.71 43.44
C GLU A 42 6.59 -42.91 42.09
N PRO A 43 5.77 -41.94 41.63
CA PRO A 43 5.11 -42.09 40.34
C PRO A 43 6.19 -42.16 39.28
N ILE A 44 5.99 -43.08 38.32
CA ILE A 44 6.83 -43.24 37.14
C ILE A 44 7.21 -41.86 36.58
N GLY A 45 8.51 -41.56 36.61
CA GLY A 45 9.03 -40.23 36.32
C GLY A 45 8.65 -39.75 34.92
N TYR A 46 8.55 -38.44 34.75
CA TYR A 46 8.17 -37.79 33.48
C TYR A 46 9.01 -38.28 32.28
N GLY A 47 10.29 -38.63 32.51
CA GLY A 47 11.18 -39.17 31.49
C GLY A 47 10.67 -40.48 30.85
N PHE A 48 10.01 -41.36 31.61
CA PHE A 48 9.46 -42.60 31.08
C PHE A 48 8.30 -42.33 30.11
N TRP A 49 7.37 -41.46 30.49
CA TRP A 49 6.28 -41.02 29.61
C TRP A 49 6.79 -40.29 28.38
N ALA A 50 7.85 -39.47 28.52
CA ALA A 50 8.51 -38.85 27.38
C ALA A 50 9.09 -39.89 26.41
N THR A 51 9.77 -40.92 26.92
CA THR A 51 10.32 -41.99 26.06
C THR A 51 9.25 -42.82 25.37
N ILE A 52 8.14 -43.13 26.05
CA ILE A 52 7.00 -43.81 25.45
C ILE A 52 6.34 -42.94 24.39
N GLY A 53 6.29 -41.61 24.58
CA GLY A 53 5.76 -40.68 23.59
C GLY A 53 6.63 -40.53 22.35
N VAL A 54 7.96 -40.60 22.49
CA VAL A 54 8.89 -40.47 21.35
C VAL A 54 8.71 -41.57 20.31
N ILE A 55 8.38 -42.80 20.71
CA ILE A 55 8.21 -43.94 19.79
C ILE A 55 7.04 -43.72 18.80
N PRO A 56 5.78 -43.50 19.24
CA PRO A 56 4.66 -43.23 18.35
C PRO A 56 4.83 -41.89 17.62
N THR A 57 5.43 -40.86 18.25
CA THR A 57 5.72 -39.60 17.55
C THR A 57 6.72 -39.80 16.41
N GLY A 58 7.79 -40.56 16.65
CA GLY A 58 8.78 -40.90 15.62
C GLY A 58 8.18 -41.74 14.50
N LEU A 59 7.31 -42.70 14.81
CA LEU A 59 6.57 -43.47 13.81
C LEU A 59 5.63 -42.58 13.00
N ALA A 60 4.88 -41.67 13.63
CA ALA A 60 3.99 -40.75 12.94
C ALA A 60 4.74 -39.81 11.99
N ILE A 61 5.90 -39.27 12.42
CA ILE A 61 6.77 -38.46 11.57
C ILE A 61 7.31 -39.32 10.41
N TYR A 62 7.72 -40.56 10.68
CA TYR A 62 8.23 -41.48 9.66
C TYR A 62 7.16 -41.83 8.61
N THR A 63 5.94 -42.14 9.02
CA THR A 63 4.83 -42.43 8.09
C THR A 63 4.43 -41.21 7.29
N MET A 64 4.47 -40.01 7.89
CA MET A 64 4.11 -38.76 7.21
C MET A 64 5.22 -38.24 6.28
N SER A 65 6.48 -38.61 6.56
CA SER A 65 7.64 -38.31 5.73
C SER A 65 7.81 -39.28 4.55
N ARG A 66 7.18 -40.46 4.58
CA ARG A 66 7.33 -41.47 3.53
C ARG A 66 6.41 -41.14 2.35
N SER A 67 6.98 -41.05 1.15
CA SER A 67 6.25 -40.97 -0.10
C SER A 67 5.91 -42.38 -0.59
N ASP A 68 4.64 -42.75 -0.60
CA ASP A 68 4.18 -44.00 -1.20
C ASP A 68 4.02 -43.82 -2.72
N GLY A 69 5.10 -44.09 -3.47
CA GLY A 69 5.10 -44.24 -4.93
C GLY A 69 5.98 -43.25 -5.71
N ASP A 70 6.40 -43.66 -6.91
CA ASP A 70 7.38 -42.99 -7.80
C ASP A 70 7.06 -41.52 -8.15
N ASN A 71 5.85 -41.03 -7.89
CA ASN A 71 5.39 -39.70 -8.29
C ASN A 71 4.60 -38.93 -7.21
N ASN A 72 4.64 -39.35 -5.94
CA ASN A 72 3.88 -38.68 -4.87
C ASN A 72 4.79 -37.84 -3.96
N GLU A 73 4.62 -36.52 -4.00
CA GLU A 73 5.30 -35.61 -3.06
C GLU A 73 4.90 -35.90 -1.60
N PRO A 74 5.84 -35.75 -0.62
CA PRO A 74 5.53 -35.97 0.78
C PRO A 74 4.45 -34.97 1.26
N TYR A 75 3.68 -35.36 2.29
CA TYR A 75 2.48 -34.64 2.71
C TYR A 75 2.70 -33.13 2.91
N PHE A 76 3.81 -32.75 3.56
CA PHE A 76 4.15 -31.36 3.82
C PHE A 76 4.45 -30.58 2.54
N THR A 77 5.15 -31.19 1.58
CA THR A 77 5.42 -30.55 0.27
C THR A 77 4.12 -30.30 -0.47
N ARG A 78 3.19 -31.26 -0.50
CA ARG A 78 1.87 -31.09 -1.11
C ARG A 78 1.04 -30.00 -0.42
N MET A 79 1.09 -29.93 0.90
CA MET A 79 0.39 -28.89 1.65
C MET A 79 0.96 -27.50 1.33
N ILE A 80 2.29 -27.40 1.24
CA ILE A 80 2.97 -26.16 0.88
C ILE A 80 2.66 -25.79 -0.57
N SER A 81 2.76 -26.71 -1.53
CA SER A 81 2.47 -26.45 -2.94
C SER A 81 1.05 -25.93 -3.10
N ASN A 82 0.05 -26.65 -2.59
CA ASN A 82 -1.36 -26.21 -2.58
C ASN A 82 -1.57 -24.83 -1.92
N ALA A 83 -0.82 -24.50 -0.87
CA ALA A 83 -0.93 -23.21 -0.19
C ALA A 83 -0.23 -22.07 -0.97
N THR A 84 0.82 -22.39 -1.72
CA THR A 84 1.57 -21.46 -2.56
C THR A 84 1.03 -21.35 -3.98
N ASP A 85 0.14 -22.25 -4.39
CA ASP A 85 -0.47 -22.27 -5.70
C ASP A 85 -1.20 -20.95 -5.99
N GLY A 86 -0.81 -20.30 -7.09
CA GLY A 86 -1.33 -18.99 -7.50
C GLY A 86 -0.84 -17.81 -6.66
N LEU A 87 -0.04 -18.00 -5.61
CA LEU A 87 0.57 -16.90 -4.86
C LEU A 87 1.61 -16.18 -5.72
N HIS A 88 2.39 -16.93 -6.49
CA HIS A 88 3.34 -16.39 -7.44
C HIS A 88 2.64 -15.49 -8.47
N ASP A 89 1.52 -15.93 -9.06
CA ASP A 89 0.77 -15.16 -10.05
C ASP A 89 0.13 -13.89 -9.46
N LYS A 90 -0.31 -13.96 -8.20
CA LYS A 90 -0.79 -12.79 -7.46
C LYS A 90 0.34 -11.78 -7.19
N TRP A 91 1.54 -12.25 -6.86
CA TRP A 91 2.68 -11.37 -6.63
C TRP A 91 3.21 -10.78 -7.94
N THR A 92 3.27 -11.56 -9.02
CA THR A 92 3.70 -11.04 -10.33
C THR A 92 2.72 -9.98 -10.83
N SER A 93 1.40 -10.22 -10.74
CA SER A 93 0.38 -9.23 -11.13
C SER A 93 0.42 -7.95 -10.28
N GLN A 94 0.68 -8.04 -8.98
CA GLN A 94 0.85 -6.86 -8.13
C GLN A 94 2.14 -6.08 -8.46
N ASN A 95 3.24 -6.79 -8.67
CA ASN A 95 4.53 -6.18 -9.03
C ASN A 95 4.43 -5.48 -10.39
N ASP A 96 3.78 -6.11 -11.36
CA ASP A 96 3.52 -5.54 -12.69
C ASP A 96 2.66 -4.28 -12.61
N LEU A 97 1.58 -4.29 -11.82
CA LEU A 97 0.77 -3.09 -11.56
C LEU A 97 1.63 -1.95 -10.95
N HIS A 98 2.46 -2.28 -9.95
CA HIS A 98 3.34 -1.31 -9.32
C HIS A 98 4.36 -0.69 -10.29
N VAL A 99 4.99 -1.51 -11.13
CA VAL A 99 5.92 -1.03 -12.17
C VAL A 99 5.21 -0.09 -13.15
N ARG A 100 3.99 -0.44 -13.60
CA ARG A 100 3.21 0.43 -14.50
C ARG A 100 2.86 1.76 -13.88
N MET A 101 2.49 1.78 -12.61
CA MET A 101 2.21 3.04 -11.89
C MET A 101 3.46 3.91 -11.81
N ILE A 102 4.63 3.33 -11.57
CA ILE A 102 5.89 4.07 -11.53
C ILE A 102 6.24 4.63 -12.91
N GLU A 103 6.11 3.82 -13.96
CA GLU A 103 6.39 4.24 -15.33
C GLU A 103 5.50 5.43 -15.72
N GLN A 104 4.20 5.32 -15.47
CA GLN A 104 3.25 6.40 -15.73
C GLN A 104 3.56 7.66 -14.92
N ALA A 105 3.88 7.53 -13.63
CA ALA A 105 4.28 8.67 -12.81
C ALA A 105 5.59 9.32 -13.32
N GLY A 106 6.50 8.53 -13.89
CA GLY A 106 7.70 9.00 -14.55
C GLY A 106 7.38 9.83 -15.79
N GLU A 107 6.47 9.35 -16.64
CA GLU A 107 6.02 10.08 -17.83
C GLU A 107 5.30 11.39 -17.49
N ASP A 108 4.39 11.36 -16.53
CA ASP A 108 3.68 12.55 -16.06
C ASP A 108 4.67 13.58 -15.52
N ARG A 109 5.69 13.14 -14.78
CA ARG A 109 6.77 14.03 -14.33
C ARG A 109 7.54 14.64 -15.50
N VAL A 110 7.84 13.86 -16.55
CA VAL A 110 8.52 14.37 -17.74
C VAL A 110 7.64 15.41 -18.46
N LEU A 111 6.33 15.20 -18.53
CA LEU A 111 5.38 16.18 -19.07
C LEU A 111 5.48 17.50 -18.30
N PHE A 112 5.44 17.48 -16.97
CA PHE A 112 5.55 18.70 -16.16
C PHE A 112 6.92 19.36 -16.24
N LEU A 113 8.01 18.59 -16.33
CA LEU A 113 9.36 19.15 -16.44
C LEU A 113 9.65 19.77 -17.81
N LYS A 114 9.06 19.24 -18.89
CA LYS A 114 9.28 19.72 -20.26
C LYS A 114 8.26 20.78 -20.70
N THR A 115 7.13 20.89 -20.02
CA THR A 115 6.11 21.89 -20.35
C THR A 115 6.61 23.29 -20.00
N ARG A 116 6.45 24.24 -20.92
CA ARG A 116 6.75 25.64 -20.65
C ARG A 116 5.82 26.14 -19.53
N PRO A 117 6.35 26.74 -18.45
CA PRO A 117 5.50 27.30 -17.41
C PRO A 117 4.60 28.37 -18.02
N GLN A 118 3.30 28.32 -17.70
CA GLN A 118 2.36 29.34 -18.16
C GLN A 118 2.70 30.66 -17.45
N PRO A 119 3.00 31.75 -18.19
CA PRO A 119 3.38 33.02 -17.59
C PRO A 119 2.18 33.77 -16.98
N HIS A 120 0.96 33.33 -17.26
CA HIS A 120 -0.28 33.95 -16.83
C HIS A 120 -1.17 32.96 -16.09
N VAL A 121 -1.86 33.44 -15.07
CA VAL A 121 -2.92 32.71 -14.37
C VAL A 121 -4.25 33.21 -14.91
N GLU A 122 -5.09 32.30 -15.41
CA GLU A 122 -6.44 32.66 -15.84
C GLU A 122 -7.30 32.93 -14.61
N MET A 123 -7.82 34.15 -14.49
CA MET A 123 -8.75 34.51 -13.43
C MET A 123 -10.15 34.03 -13.78
N LYS A 124 -10.87 33.49 -12.81
CA LYS A 124 -12.27 33.08 -12.98
C LYS A 124 -13.19 34.28 -13.25
N PHE A 125 -12.88 35.43 -12.65
CA PHE A 125 -13.63 36.68 -12.81
C PHE A 125 -12.64 37.83 -13.01
N PRO A 126 -12.47 38.35 -14.25
CA PRO A 126 -11.51 39.42 -14.53
C PRO A 126 -11.92 40.76 -13.91
N GLU A 127 -13.20 40.93 -13.57
CA GLU A 127 -13.75 42.12 -12.88
C GLU A 127 -13.15 42.36 -11.50
N ILE A 128 -12.51 41.36 -10.89
CA ILE A 128 -11.87 41.50 -9.58
C ILE A 128 -10.77 42.57 -9.58
N MET A 129 -10.12 42.80 -10.73
CA MET A 129 -9.09 43.83 -10.89
C MET A 129 -9.65 45.25 -10.73
N ASN A 130 -10.98 45.39 -10.82
CA ASN A 130 -11.69 46.64 -10.67
C ASN A 130 -12.53 46.72 -9.38
N VAL A 131 -12.38 45.75 -8.47
CA VAL A 131 -13.07 45.76 -7.19
C VAL A 131 -12.31 46.69 -6.24
N GLY A 132 -12.89 47.87 -5.99
CA GLY A 132 -12.36 48.89 -5.09
C GLY A 132 -13.46 49.55 -4.25
N SER A 133 -13.06 50.52 -3.42
CA SER A 133 -14.02 51.35 -2.67
C SER A 133 -14.98 52.06 -3.63
N PRO A 134 -16.30 52.07 -3.39
CA PRO A 134 -17.25 52.81 -4.22
C PRO A 134 -17.16 54.33 -4.04
N TYR A 135 -16.47 54.81 -3.00
CA TYR A 135 -16.37 56.22 -2.65
C TYR A 135 -14.97 56.78 -2.89
N ASN A 136 -14.92 58.03 -3.38
CA ASN A 136 -13.72 58.85 -3.54
C ASN A 136 -12.59 58.18 -4.36
N VAL A 137 -12.95 57.54 -5.47
CA VAL A 137 -11.99 56.92 -6.38
C VAL A 137 -11.45 57.97 -7.36
N PRO A 138 -10.13 58.22 -7.40
CA PRO A 138 -9.56 59.13 -8.39
C PRO A 138 -9.77 58.58 -9.80
N ALA A 139 -10.08 59.48 -10.74
CA ALA A 139 -10.23 59.11 -12.14
C ALA A 139 -8.95 58.45 -12.68
N GLY A 140 -9.09 57.32 -13.36
CA GLY A 140 -7.97 56.53 -13.86
C GLY A 140 -7.39 55.50 -12.88
N SER A 141 -7.94 55.38 -11.66
CA SER A 141 -7.56 54.30 -10.72
C SER A 141 -7.98 52.90 -11.20
N GLN A 142 -8.97 52.84 -12.10
CA GLN A 142 -9.54 51.60 -12.62
C GLN A 142 -8.81 51.22 -13.92
N VAL A 143 -8.50 49.93 -14.08
CA VAL A 143 -7.85 49.42 -15.29
C VAL A 143 -8.88 49.25 -16.40
N GLN A 144 -8.57 49.69 -17.62
CA GLN A 144 -9.43 49.46 -18.78
C GLN A 144 -9.49 47.96 -19.10
N MET A 145 -10.70 47.38 -19.06
CA MET A 145 -10.92 45.93 -19.21
C MET A 145 -11.40 45.50 -20.60
N ASP A 146 -11.60 46.43 -21.54
CA ASP A 146 -12.26 46.15 -22.83
C ASP A 146 -11.62 44.98 -23.59
N LYS A 147 -10.28 44.95 -23.70
CA LYS A 147 -9.55 43.86 -24.35
C LYS A 147 -9.75 42.50 -23.67
N VAL A 148 -9.86 42.50 -22.34
CA VAL A 148 -10.08 41.26 -21.56
C VAL A 148 -11.50 40.76 -21.81
N ILE A 149 -12.47 41.67 -21.79
CA ILE A 149 -13.87 41.38 -22.09
C ILE A 149 -14.01 40.83 -23.52
N GLU A 150 -13.38 41.46 -24.51
CA GLU A 150 -13.38 40.99 -25.90
C GLU A 150 -12.79 39.58 -26.04
N LYS A 151 -11.64 39.32 -25.39
CA LYS A 151 -11.02 37.98 -25.37
C LYS A 151 -11.99 36.93 -24.82
N TYR A 152 -12.60 37.17 -23.66
CA TYR A 152 -13.50 36.19 -23.04
C TYR A 152 -14.83 36.05 -23.77
N LYS A 153 -15.36 37.12 -24.37
CA LYS A 153 -16.52 37.04 -25.27
C LYS A 153 -16.23 36.13 -26.47
N LYS A 154 -15.08 36.30 -27.11
CA LYS A 154 -14.66 35.45 -28.23
C LYS A 154 -14.56 33.98 -27.81
N LEU A 155 -13.88 33.69 -26.70
CA LEU A 155 -13.78 32.32 -26.16
C LEU A 155 -15.16 31.70 -25.86
N ALA A 156 -16.07 32.48 -25.27
CA ALA A 156 -17.42 32.02 -24.96
C ALA A 156 -18.23 31.69 -26.23
N TYR A 157 -18.11 32.50 -27.28
CA TYR A 157 -18.75 32.21 -28.56
C TYR A 157 -18.18 30.96 -29.22
N GLU A 158 -16.85 30.82 -29.29
CA GLU A 158 -16.20 29.63 -29.83
C GLU A 158 -16.60 28.35 -29.08
N ASP A 159 -16.68 28.40 -27.75
CA ASP A 159 -17.10 27.25 -26.95
C ASP A 159 -18.59 26.92 -27.12
N ASN A 160 -19.44 27.93 -27.30
CA ASN A 160 -20.85 27.72 -27.60
C ASN A 160 -21.03 27.10 -29.00
N GLU A 161 -20.28 27.56 -29.99
CA GLU A 161 -20.27 26.98 -31.34
C GLU A 161 -19.81 25.52 -31.29
N ARG A 162 -18.70 25.20 -30.61
CA ARG A 162 -18.25 23.81 -30.42
C ARG A 162 -19.29 22.93 -29.74
N LYS A 163 -19.98 23.45 -28.72
CA LYS A 163 -21.08 22.73 -28.05
C LYS A 163 -22.25 22.51 -29.01
N LEU A 164 -22.61 23.53 -29.79
CA LEU A 164 -23.69 23.45 -30.77
C LEU A 164 -23.38 22.47 -31.90
N GLU A 165 -22.15 22.42 -32.39
CA GLU A 165 -21.70 21.41 -33.36
C GLU A 165 -21.77 19.99 -32.79
N LYS A 166 -21.34 19.80 -31.53
CA LYS A 166 -21.48 18.51 -30.85
C LYS A 166 -22.95 18.10 -30.69
N LEU A 167 -23.82 19.05 -30.33
CA LEU A 167 -25.26 18.81 -30.27
C LEU A 167 -25.83 18.44 -31.65
N ARG A 168 -25.46 19.18 -32.70
CA ARG A 168 -25.90 18.89 -34.08
C ARG A 168 -25.45 17.51 -34.55
N ASN A 169 -24.26 17.09 -34.16
CA ASN A 169 -23.69 15.79 -34.52
C ASN A 169 -24.13 14.67 -33.56
N ASN A 170 -25.00 14.96 -32.58
CA ASN A 170 -25.37 14.05 -31.47
C ASN A 170 -24.14 13.43 -30.75
N ASP A 171 -23.03 14.17 -30.71
CA ASP A 171 -21.76 13.74 -30.15
C ASP A 171 -21.58 14.27 -28.71
N ILE A 172 -22.62 14.09 -27.89
CA ILE A 172 -22.69 14.68 -26.56
C ILE A 172 -21.86 13.83 -25.60
N SER A 173 -20.86 14.46 -24.95
CA SER A 173 -19.94 13.75 -24.05
C SER A 173 -20.63 13.07 -22.85
N SER A 174 -21.82 13.53 -22.44
CA SER A 174 -22.60 12.93 -21.34
C SER A 174 -23.40 11.70 -21.76
N GLU A 175 -23.68 11.54 -23.06
CA GLU A 175 -24.49 10.44 -23.60
C GLU A 175 -23.62 9.28 -24.10
N LYS A 176 -22.34 9.56 -24.38
CA LYS A 176 -21.40 8.50 -24.71
C LYS A 176 -21.22 7.55 -23.53
N PRO A 177 -21.26 6.22 -23.75
CA PRO A 177 -20.85 5.28 -22.72
C PRO A 177 -19.42 5.63 -22.30
N PHE A 178 -19.14 5.52 -21.01
CA PHE A 178 -17.80 5.76 -20.49
C PHE A 178 -16.85 4.72 -21.10
N GLU A 179 -16.11 5.12 -22.13
CA GLU A 179 -14.97 4.39 -22.66
C GLU A 179 -13.82 4.52 -21.65
N GLY A 180 -13.96 3.81 -20.54
CA GLY A 180 -13.00 3.79 -19.46
C GLY A 180 -11.67 3.22 -19.92
N LYS A 181 -10.80 4.07 -20.46
CA LYS A 181 -9.37 3.84 -20.35
C LYS A 181 -9.08 3.94 -18.86
N THR A 182 -8.90 2.79 -18.21
CA THR A 182 -8.29 2.72 -16.88
C THR A 182 -7.10 3.65 -16.90
N ARG A 183 -6.97 4.55 -15.91
CA ARG A 183 -5.84 5.49 -15.87
C ARG A 183 -4.50 4.77 -15.97
N VAL A 184 -4.46 3.52 -15.50
CA VAL A 184 -3.33 2.61 -15.65
C VAL A 184 -3.22 2.14 -17.10
N LYS A 185 -2.05 2.35 -17.70
CA LYS A 185 -1.71 1.82 -19.03
C LYS A 185 -2.03 0.33 -19.12
N LYS A 186 -2.59 -0.09 -20.26
CA LYS A 186 -2.78 -1.51 -20.58
C LYS A 186 -1.41 -2.21 -20.53
N ALA A 187 -1.40 -3.44 -20.05
CA ALA A 187 -0.26 -4.34 -20.17
C ALA A 187 0.31 -4.31 -21.60
N PRO A 188 1.65 -4.34 -21.77
CA PRO A 188 2.18 -4.77 -23.06
C PRO A 188 1.64 -6.17 -23.34
N ASP A 189 1.17 -6.39 -24.57
CA ASP A 189 0.73 -7.71 -24.99
C ASP A 189 1.98 -8.61 -25.00
N MET A 190 2.08 -9.49 -24.01
CA MET A 190 3.14 -10.51 -23.93
C MET A 190 2.75 -11.63 -24.91
N PHE A 191 3.64 -11.92 -25.86
CA PHE A 191 3.46 -12.89 -26.95
C PHE A 191 2.97 -14.26 -26.50
#